data_AF-A0A0G0WLH2-F1
#
_entry.id   AF-A0A0G0WLH2-F1
#
_cell.length_a   1.000
_cell.length_b   1.000
_cell.length_c   1.000
_cell.angle_alpha   90.00
_cell.angle_beta   90.00
_cell.angle_gamma   90.00
#
_symmetry.space_group_name_H-M   'P 1'
#
loop_
_entity.id
_entity.type
_entity.pdbx_description
1 polymer ?
#
loop_
_entity_poly.entity_id
_entity_poly.type
_entity_poly.pdbx_seq_one_letter_code
_entity_poly.pdbx_strand_id
1 'polypeptide(L)'
;MEKLPKIESSDTTQDKLPQKPTDEPEIQTWEDEGGVVKAEKSSKKEVIIKELRAQKKEKMNLLHLSIQNLDRGEPIDEFRDETRKVVYFDEGNQQYFIEKRGKRKTIGIGDIMSDYAWGIKYVPDGEMIEPAYRALAKRILTNETRRDIESIYDKELIKILKSAEITGRQPLRLIERNWKKWEHGPKGEGAMFIGLIAETVVRELLNRATSNQKLGFVILRANTVEDSIYKYDFKIRVYQKNRGVKIKQGDTEHGVKKSGTGIQFGLVKPRYARKKARIIGEVKEKFRDKLPVDDILLITFQTDEFGRAFNEWLDLDKPPGGPEQFLSRNLKIEILKAVTKDLVEISDKEIEKIFPKEGV
;
A
#
# COMPACT_ATOMS: atom_id res chain seq x y z
N MET A 1 79.81 -8.09 -16.97
CA MET A 1 78.94 -8.53 -15.86
C MET A 1 78.62 -7.31 -15.02
N GLU A 2 77.62 -6.55 -15.45
CA GLU A 2 77.15 -5.33 -14.79
C GLU A 2 76.34 -5.68 -13.55
N LYS A 3 76.69 -5.07 -12.41
CA LYS A 3 75.92 -5.13 -11.17
C LYS A 3 74.92 -3.98 -11.19
N LEU A 4 73.64 -4.34 -11.35
CA LEU A 4 72.51 -3.41 -11.20
C LEU A 4 72.31 -3.02 -9.72
N PRO A 5 71.88 -1.78 -9.43
CA PRO A 5 71.59 -1.31 -8.09
C PRO A 5 70.23 -1.80 -7.57
N LYS A 6 70.16 -2.00 -6.25
CA LYS A 6 68.95 -2.34 -5.48
C LYS A 6 67.95 -1.19 -5.55
N ILE A 7 66.74 -1.48 -6.00
CA ILE A 7 65.58 -0.58 -5.94
C ILE A 7 64.89 -0.76 -4.58
N GLU A 8 64.64 0.38 -3.93
CA GLU A 8 63.90 0.53 -2.69
C GLU A 8 62.43 0.10 -2.85
N SER A 9 61.91 -0.56 -1.83
CA SER A 9 60.53 -1.02 -1.74
C SER A 9 59.57 0.17 -1.61
N SER A 10 58.85 0.49 -2.68
CA SER A 10 57.73 1.42 -2.67
C SER A 10 56.47 0.75 -2.12
N ASP A 11 55.82 1.50 -1.22
CA ASP A 11 54.47 1.36 -0.66
C ASP A 11 53.49 0.42 -1.38
N THR A 12 53.05 -0.59 -0.65
CA THR A 12 51.84 -1.36 -0.96
C THR A 12 50.62 -0.56 -0.51
N THR A 13 50.14 0.35 -1.36
CA THR A 13 48.82 0.96 -1.19
C THR A 13 47.77 -0.13 -1.39
N GLN A 14 47.23 -0.66 -0.29
CA GLN A 14 46.03 -1.49 -0.33
C GLN A 14 44.86 -0.62 -0.80
N ASP A 15 44.45 -0.81 -2.05
CA ASP A 15 43.18 -0.35 -2.58
C ASP A 15 42.03 -0.90 -1.73
N LYS A 16 41.54 -0.08 -0.80
CA LYS A 16 40.27 -0.31 -0.13
C LYS A 16 39.16 -0.01 -1.13
N LEU A 17 38.56 -1.08 -1.66
CA LEU A 17 37.28 -1.03 -2.35
C LEU A 17 36.26 -0.18 -1.56
N PRO A 18 35.55 0.76 -2.20
CA PRO A 18 34.59 1.61 -1.51
C PRO A 18 33.48 0.77 -0.91
N GLN A 19 33.30 0.91 0.40
CA GLN A 19 32.20 0.30 1.14
C GLN A 19 30.86 0.81 0.58
N LYS A 20 30.01 -0.15 0.21
CA LYS A 20 28.64 0.06 -0.25
C LYS A 20 27.86 0.80 0.86
N PRO A 21 27.17 1.93 0.59
CA PRO A 21 26.31 2.53 1.59
C PRO A 21 25.19 1.55 1.91
N THR A 22 25.18 1.05 3.14
CA THR A 22 24.17 0.13 3.64
C THR A 22 22.99 0.96 4.14
N ASP A 23 22.33 1.66 3.22
CA ASP A 23 21.02 2.29 3.47
C ASP A 23 19.93 1.28 3.06
N GLU A 24 19.88 0.14 3.73
CA GLU A 24 18.64 -0.64 3.75
C GLU A 24 17.69 0.05 4.74
N PRO A 25 16.51 0.51 4.31
CA PRO A 25 15.57 1.12 5.24
C PRO A 25 15.15 0.06 6.26
N GLU A 26 15.53 0.30 7.51
CA GLU A 26 15.06 -0.41 8.68
C GLU A 26 13.53 -0.53 8.61
N ILE A 27 13.01 -1.76 8.58
CA ILE A 27 11.57 -2.02 8.53
C ILE A 27 11.01 -1.64 9.90
N GLN A 28 10.62 -0.36 10.07
CA GLN A 28 9.87 0.09 11.23
C GLN A 28 8.56 -0.71 11.31
N THR A 29 8.45 -1.52 12.36
CA THR A 29 7.25 -2.29 12.67
C THR A 29 6.12 -1.36 13.13
N TRP A 30 4.89 -1.66 12.72
CA TRP A 30 3.68 -0.89 13.04
C TRP A 30 3.32 -0.84 14.53
N GLU A 31 4.00 -1.62 15.37
CA GLU A 31 3.76 -1.69 16.82
C GLU A 31 4.13 -0.39 17.55
N ASP A 32 5.02 0.43 16.96
CA ASP A 32 5.51 1.66 17.59
C ASP A 32 4.55 2.86 17.46
N GLU A 33 3.53 2.80 16.58
CA GLU A 33 2.65 3.94 16.26
C GLU A 33 1.19 3.77 16.75
N GLY A 34 0.85 2.62 17.35
CA GLY A 34 -0.50 2.31 17.87
C GLY A 34 -0.54 2.29 19.39
N GLY A 35 -1.10 3.34 20.01
CA GLY A 35 -1.17 3.48 21.47
C GLY A 35 -1.61 2.20 22.21
N VAL A 36 -0.91 1.89 23.31
CA VAL A 36 -1.15 0.70 24.14
C VAL A 36 -2.55 0.77 24.77
N VAL A 37 -3.53 0.05 24.22
CA VAL A 37 -4.85 -0.11 24.82
C VAL A 37 -4.79 -1.22 25.88
N LYS A 38 -4.88 -0.84 27.16
CA LYS A 38 -4.95 -1.81 28.27
C LYS A 38 -6.30 -2.55 28.23
N ALA A 39 -6.26 -3.86 28.04
CA ALA A 39 -7.44 -4.71 28.03
C ALA A 39 -7.94 -5.03 29.45
N GLU A 40 -9.26 -4.97 29.67
CA GLU A 40 -9.89 -5.53 30.87
C GLU A 40 -9.91 -7.07 30.83
N LYS A 41 -9.36 -7.65 31.91
CA LYS A 41 -9.05 -9.08 32.10
C LYS A 41 -10.29 -9.96 32.08
N SER A 42 -10.36 -10.81 31.07
CA SER A 42 -11.27 -11.97 31.00
C SER A 42 -10.48 -13.09 30.33
N SER A 43 -10.36 -14.24 30.99
CA SER A 43 -9.44 -15.34 30.59
C SER A 43 -9.60 -15.79 29.15
N LYS A 44 -10.83 -15.83 28.61
CA LYS A 44 -11.09 -16.17 27.20
C LYS A 44 -10.54 -15.13 26.21
N LYS A 45 -10.48 -13.84 26.59
CA LYS A 45 -9.95 -12.78 25.73
C LYS A 45 -8.44 -12.84 25.61
N GLU A 46 -7.76 -13.11 26.72
CA GLU A 46 -6.30 -13.25 26.75
C GLU A 46 -5.86 -14.40 25.85
N VAL A 47 -6.61 -15.51 25.84
CA VAL A 47 -6.36 -16.64 24.92
C VAL A 47 -6.47 -16.21 23.46
N ILE A 48 -7.56 -15.55 23.06
CA ILE A 48 -7.77 -15.12 21.67
C ILE A 48 -6.71 -14.09 21.23
N ILE A 49 -6.38 -13.11 22.08
CA ILE A 49 -5.35 -12.10 21.77
C ILE A 49 -3.98 -12.77 21.64
N LYS A 50 -3.65 -13.71 22.53
CA LYS A 50 -2.41 -14.49 22.46
C LYS A 50 -2.33 -15.30 21.17
N GLU A 51 -3.45 -15.89 20.73
CA GLU A 51 -3.53 -16.61 19.47
C GLU A 51 -3.29 -15.68 18.26
N LEU A 52 -3.92 -14.51 18.22
CA LEU A 52 -3.71 -13.53 17.14
C LEU A 52 -2.26 -13.03 17.09
N ARG A 53 -1.63 -12.81 18.25
CA ARG A 53 -0.20 -12.46 18.31
C ARG A 53 0.71 -13.59 17.84
N ALA A 54 0.37 -14.84 18.18
CA ALA A 54 1.07 -16.01 17.66
C ALA A 54 0.94 -16.10 16.13
N GLN A 55 -0.25 -15.83 15.58
CA GLN A 55 -0.46 -15.78 14.12
C GLN A 55 0.38 -14.69 13.44
N LYS A 56 0.52 -13.48 14.03
CA LYS A 56 1.42 -12.45 13.48
C LYS A 56 2.88 -12.91 13.46
N LYS A 57 3.35 -13.49 14.58
CA LYS A 57 4.72 -14.01 14.69
C LYS A 57 4.96 -15.12 13.65
N GLU A 58 4.00 -16.00 13.47
CA GLU A 58 4.06 -17.06 12.47
C GLU A 58 4.19 -16.49 11.06
N LYS A 59 3.38 -15.49 10.71
CA LYS A 59 3.48 -14.81 9.40
C LYS A 59 4.84 -14.16 9.18
N MET A 60 5.43 -13.57 10.22
CA MET A 60 6.77 -13.00 10.13
C MET A 60 7.86 -14.07 9.97
N ASN A 61 7.75 -15.19 10.69
CA ASN A 61 8.67 -16.32 10.56
C ASN A 61 8.64 -16.91 9.16
N LEU A 62 7.43 -17.09 8.60
CA LEU A 62 7.26 -17.56 7.23
C LEU A 62 7.91 -16.59 6.24
N LEU A 63 7.70 -15.27 6.38
CA LEU A 63 8.39 -14.29 5.54
C LEU A 63 9.92 -14.40 5.63
N HIS A 64 10.47 -14.53 6.84
CA HIS A 64 11.92 -14.69 7.01
C HIS A 64 12.43 -15.96 6.34
N LEU A 65 11.73 -17.08 6.49
CA LEU A 65 12.08 -18.33 5.82
C LEU A 65 12.03 -18.17 4.30
N SER A 66 10.97 -17.57 3.76
CA SER A 66 10.81 -17.39 2.32
C SER A 66 11.86 -16.43 1.73
N ILE A 67 12.30 -15.41 2.48
CA ILE A 67 13.43 -14.56 2.08
C ILE A 67 14.75 -15.33 2.14
N GLN A 68 14.97 -16.17 3.16
CA GLN A 68 16.17 -17.01 3.23
C GLN A 68 16.22 -18.02 2.08
N ASN A 69 15.09 -18.65 1.74
CA ASN A 69 15.00 -19.56 0.61
C ASN A 69 15.28 -18.82 -0.69
N LEU A 70 14.71 -17.62 -0.87
CA LEU A 70 15.00 -16.75 -2.00
C LEU A 70 16.51 -16.46 -2.12
N ASP A 71 17.18 -16.11 -1.03
CA ASP A 71 18.62 -15.82 -1.03
C ASP A 71 19.50 -17.06 -1.28
N ARG A 72 18.97 -18.27 -1.05
CA ARG A 72 19.66 -19.56 -1.30
C ARG A 72 19.30 -20.20 -2.64
N GLY A 73 18.37 -19.63 -3.39
CA GLY A 73 17.80 -20.26 -4.59
C GLY A 73 16.97 -21.52 -4.28
N GLU A 74 16.46 -21.64 -3.05
CA GLU A 74 15.59 -22.74 -2.64
C GLU A 74 14.12 -22.43 -3.01
N PRO A 75 13.26 -23.46 -3.16
CA PRO A 75 11.85 -23.26 -3.46
C PRO A 75 11.12 -22.41 -2.41
N ILE A 76 10.22 -21.55 -2.89
CA ILE A 76 9.37 -20.69 -2.07
C ILE A 76 7.94 -21.26 -2.12
N ASP A 77 7.43 -21.73 -0.98
CA ASP A 77 6.14 -22.43 -0.91
C ASP A 77 4.97 -21.54 -1.35
N GLU A 78 5.01 -20.24 -1.04
CA GLU A 78 3.97 -19.29 -1.42
C GLU A 78 3.81 -19.16 -2.93
N PHE A 79 4.86 -19.46 -3.70
CA PHE A 79 4.89 -19.37 -5.16
C PHE A 79 4.41 -20.65 -5.87
N ARG A 80 4.06 -21.70 -5.13
CA ARG A 80 3.50 -22.95 -5.69
C ARG A 80 2.01 -22.86 -6.06
N ASP A 81 1.35 -21.74 -5.76
CA ASP A 81 -0.06 -21.51 -6.07
C ASP A 81 -0.26 -21.24 -7.57
N GLU A 82 -0.80 -22.23 -8.30
CA GLU A 82 -1.04 -22.17 -9.74
C GLU A 82 -2.07 -21.10 -10.17
N THR A 83 -2.83 -20.53 -9.22
CA THR A 83 -3.77 -19.44 -9.53
C THR A 83 -3.09 -18.09 -9.71
N ARG A 84 -1.79 -17.99 -9.43
CA ARG A 84 -0.99 -16.77 -9.57
C ARG A 84 -0.70 -16.45 -11.03
N LYS A 85 -0.69 -15.16 -11.36
CA LYS A 85 -0.27 -14.67 -12.68
C LYS A 85 1.25 -14.60 -12.74
N VAL A 86 1.85 -15.22 -13.75
CA VAL A 86 3.29 -15.18 -13.99
C VAL A 86 3.68 -13.80 -14.50
N VAL A 87 4.73 -13.22 -13.91
CA VAL A 87 5.33 -11.96 -14.32
C VAL A 87 6.67 -12.24 -14.98
N TYR A 88 6.80 -11.80 -16.21
CA TYR A 88 8.03 -11.90 -16.99
C TYR A 88 8.82 -10.59 -16.92
N PHE A 89 10.09 -10.66 -17.32
CA PHE A 89 10.97 -9.51 -17.40
C PHE A 89 11.58 -9.41 -18.79
N ASP A 90 11.48 -8.23 -19.39
CA ASP A 90 12.15 -7.91 -20.64
C ASP A 90 13.46 -7.20 -20.32
N GLU A 91 14.56 -7.90 -20.55
CA GLU A 91 15.91 -7.40 -20.32
C GLU A 91 16.28 -6.21 -21.20
N GLY A 92 15.79 -6.17 -22.45
CA GLY A 92 16.09 -5.10 -23.39
C GLY A 92 15.48 -3.77 -22.96
N ASN A 93 14.26 -3.81 -22.42
CA ASN A 93 13.54 -2.63 -21.95
C ASN A 93 13.62 -2.41 -20.43
N GLN A 94 14.22 -3.35 -19.69
CA GLN A 94 14.27 -3.37 -18.22
C GLN A 94 12.88 -3.22 -17.58
N GLN A 95 11.89 -3.94 -18.10
CA GLN A 95 10.47 -3.79 -17.73
C GLN A 95 9.80 -5.13 -17.43
N TYR A 96 8.95 -5.14 -16.40
CA TYR A 96 8.07 -6.26 -16.14
C TYR A 96 6.89 -6.27 -17.11
N PHE A 97 6.43 -7.47 -17.46
CA PHE A 97 5.23 -7.63 -18.27
C PHE A 97 4.48 -8.91 -17.89
N ILE A 98 3.24 -8.97 -18.35
CA ILE A 98 2.40 -10.17 -18.29
C ILE A 98 1.91 -10.50 -19.70
N GLU A 99 1.67 -11.77 -19.92
CA GLU A 99 1.02 -12.25 -21.14
C GLU A 99 -0.44 -12.61 -20.82
N LYS A 100 -1.39 -11.98 -21.52
CA LYS A 100 -2.81 -12.35 -21.45
C LYS A 100 -3.32 -12.55 -22.87
N ARG A 101 -3.73 -13.77 -23.21
CA ARG A 101 -4.28 -14.14 -24.53
C ARG A 101 -3.34 -13.75 -25.68
N GLY A 102 -2.04 -14.04 -25.55
CA GLY A 102 -1.01 -13.71 -26.54
C GLY A 102 -0.69 -12.23 -26.68
N LYS A 103 -1.27 -11.35 -25.84
CA LYS A 103 -0.92 -9.93 -25.78
C LYS A 103 -0.03 -9.66 -24.59
N ARG A 104 1.08 -8.99 -24.86
CA ARG A 104 2.00 -8.47 -23.86
C ARG A 104 1.48 -7.16 -23.28
N LYS A 105 1.37 -7.08 -21.95
CA LYS A 105 1.03 -5.84 -21.22
C LYS A 105 2.16 -5.52 -20.26
N THR A 106 2.82 -4.38 -20.46
CA THR A 106 3.81 -3.84 -19.52
C THR A 106 3.13 -3.51 -18.20
N ILE A 107 3.76 -3.87 -17.09
CA ILE A 107 3.29 -3.57 -15.73
C ILE A 107 4.45 -3.08 -14.87
N GLY A 108 4.16 -2.17 -13.94
CA GLY A 108 5.11 -1.74 -12.92
C GLY A 108 4.94 -2.51 -11.62
N ILE A 109 5.87 -2.30 -10.69
CA ILE A 109 5.73 -2.86 -9.33
C ILE A 109 4.47 -2.31 -8.64
N GLY A 110 4.13 -1.04 -8.85
CA GLY A 110 2.91 -0.46 -8.31
C GLY A 110 1.66 -1.20 -8.74
N ASP A 111 1.61 -1.67 -9.99
CA ASP A 111 0.51 -2.48 -10.52
C ASP A 111 0.39 -3.80 -9.75
N ILE A 112 1.50 -4.52 -9.64
CA ILE A 112 1.57 -5.80 -8.94
C ILE A 112 1.12 -5.64 -7.49
N MET A 113 1.62 -4.63 -6.77
CA MET A 113 1.32 -4.44 -5.34
C MET A 113 -0.12 -4.01 -5.07
N SER A 114 -0.68 -3.15 -5.93
CA SER A 114 -2.06 -2.66 -5.81
C SER A 114 -3.09 -3.75 -6.09
N ASP A 115 -2.83 -4.61 -7.08
CA ASP A 115 -3.74 -5.67 -7.54
C ASP A 115 -4.06 -6.73 -6.47
N TYR A 116 -3.22 -6.86 -5.43
CA TYR A 116 -3.52 -7.69 -4.25
C TYR A 116 -4.78 -7.24 -3.50
N ALA A 117 -5.16 -5.96 -3.58
CA ALA A 117 -6.41 -5.49 -2.98
C ALA A 117 -7.64 -6.08 -3.67
N TRP A 118 -7.46 -6.47 -4.93
CA TRP A 118 -8.45 -7.08 -5.81
C TRP A 118 -8.34 -8.60 -5.86
N GLY A 119 -7.53 -9.21 -4.99
CA GLY A 119 -7.34 -10.65 -4.92
C GLY A 119 -6.54 -11.24 -6.09
N ILE A 120 -5.90 -10.42 -6.91
CA ILE A 120 -5.01 -10.87 -7.98
C ILE A 120 -3.61 -11.03 -7.39
N LYS A 121 -3.05 -12.25 -7.50
CA LYS A 121 -1.72 -12.59 -7.01
C LYS A 121 -0.76 -12.85 -8.16
N TYR A 122 0.53 -12.68 -7.88
CA TYR A 122 1.59 -12.80 -8.86
C TYR A 122 2.70 -13.73 -8.39
N VAL A 123 3.49 -14.21 -9.35
CA VAL A 123 4.73 -14.95 -9.15
C VAL A 123 5.73 -14.50 -10.23
N PRO A 124 7.01 -14.26 -9.89
CA PRO A 124 8.02 -14.03 -10.92
C PRO A 124 8.26 -15.30 -11.73
N ASP A 125 8.46 -15.15 -13.04
CA ASP A 125 8.87 -16.25 -13.91
C ASP A 125 10.20 -16.86 -13.47
N GLY A 126 10.33 -18.18 -13.56
CA GLY A 126 11.52 -18.91 -13.08
C GLY A 126 12.77 -18.70 -13.94
N GLU A 127 12.61 -18.22 -15.18
CA GLU A 127 13.71 -17.92 -16.10
C GLU A 127 14.11 -16.43 -16.05
N MET A 128 13.46 -15.63 -15.20
CA MET A 128 13.80 -14.23 -14.99
C MET A 128 15.22 -14.07 -14.45
N ILE A 129 15.97 -13.09 -14.95
CA ILE A 129 17.32 -12.79 -14.46
C ILE A 129 17.33 -12.53 -12.94
N GLU A 130 18.34 -13.06 -12.27
CA GLU A 130 18.44 -13.10 -10.81
C GLU A 130 18.19 -11.75 -10.11
N PRO A 131 18.76 -10.61 -10.57
CA PRO A 131 18.51 -9.32 -9.93
C PRO A 131 17.04 -8.90 -9.99
N ALA A 132 16.36 -9.14 -11.11
CA ALA A 132 14.95 -8.81 -11.30
C ALA A 132 14.05 -9.78 -10.54
N TYR A 133 14.35 -11.08 -10.60
CA TYR A 133 13.63 -12.13 -9.88
C TYR A 133 13.63 -11.82 -8.39
N ARG A 134 14.81 -11.65 -7.79
CA ARG A 134 14.95 -11.38 -6.36
C ARG A 134 14.25 -10.10 -5.93
N ALA A 135 14.41 -9.02 -6.71
CA ALA A 135 13.77 -7.74 -6.40
C ALA A 135 12.23 -7.85 -6.41
N LEU A 136 11.66 -8.55 -7.38
CA LEU A 136 10.22 -8.74 -7.49
C LEU A 136 9.70 -9.72 -6.42
N ALA A 137 10.34 -10.87 -6.26
CA ALA A 137 9.98 -11.89 -5.28
C ALA A 137 9.92 -11.32 -3.86
N LYS A 138 10.98 -10.60 -3.43
CA LYS A 138 11.04 -9.97 -2.10
C LYS A 138 9.87 -9.00 -1.88
N ARG A 139 9.51 -8.22 -2.90
CA ARG A 139 8.39 -7.27 -2.82
C ARG A 139 7.05 -7.97 -2.72
N ILE A 140 6.83 -9.03 -3.50
CA ILE A 140 5.62 -9.84 -3.44
C ILE A 140 5.45 -10.43 -2.03
N LEU A 141 6.46 -11.13 -1.53
CA LEU A 141 6.44 -11.77 -0.20
C LEU A 141 6.18 -10.76 0.92
N THR A 142 6.87 -9.62 0.87
CA THR A 142 6.72 -8.55 1.86
C THR A 142 5.30 -7.94 1.83
N ASN A 143 4.75 -7.67 0.64
CA ASN A 143 3.41 -7.08 0.52
C ASN A 143 2.31 -8.06 0.95
N GLU A 144 2.43 -9.34 0.62
CA GLU A 144 1.51 -10.39 1.08
C GLU A 144 1.51 -10.49 2.60
N THR A 145 2.70 -10.63 3.19
CA THR A 145 2.85 -10.76 4.65
C THR A 145 2.33 -9.52 5.37
N ARG A 146 2.65 -8.32 4.86
CA ARG A 146 2.14 -7.07 5.43
C ARG A 146 0.62 -7.05 5.46
N ARG A 147 -0.05 -7.42 4.36
CA ARG A 147 -1.52 -7.43 4.27
C ARG A 147 -2.16 -8.47 5.20
N ASP A 148 -1.53 -9.63 5.34
CA ASP A 148 -1.95 -10.66 6.29
C ASP A 148 -1.84 -10.15 7.74
N ILE A 149 -0.73 -9.50 8.09
CA ILE A 149 -0.53 -8.91 9.42
C ILE A 149 -1.52 -7.78 9.69
N GLU A 150 -1.77 -6.89 8.73
CA GLU A 150 -2.78 -5.82 8.82
C GLU A 150 -4.17 -6.42 9.12
N SER A 151 -4.55 -7.49 8.42
CA SER A 151 -5.83 -8.19 8.65
C SER A 151 -5.93 -8.84 10.03
N ILE A 152 -4.84 -9.45 10.53
CA ILE A 152 -4.78 -10.00 11.88
C ILE A 152 -4.87 -8.89 12.93
N TYR A 153 -4.21 -7.76 12.69
CA TYR A 153 -4.25 -6.61 13.58
C TYR A 153 -5.64 -5.98 13.67
N ASP A 154 -6.33 -5.83 12.54
CA ASP A 154 -7.73 -5.38 12.52
C ASP A 154 -8.64 -6.29 13.39
N LYS A 155 -8.44 -7.62 13.30
CA LYS A 155 -9.16 -8.57 14.16
C LYS A 155 -8.81 -8.38 15.64
N GLU A 156 -7.54 -8.15 15.97
CA GLU A 156 -7.10 -7.89 17.34
C GLU A 156 -7.78 -6.63 17.90
N LEU A 157 -7.80 -5.53 17.14
CA LEU A 157 -8.44 -4.27 17.52
C LEU A 157 -9.94 -4.44 17.79
N ILE A 158 -10.66 -5.15 16.92
CA ILE A 158 -12.09 -5.46 17.11
C ILE A 158 -12.32 -6.19 18.44
N LYS A 159 -11.46 -7.17 18.78
CA LYS A 159 -11.60 -7.96 20.00
C LYS A 159 -11.26 -7.16 21.26
N ILE A 160 -10.29 -6.25 21.18
CA ILE A 160 -9.88 -5.41 22.31
C ILE A 160 -10.95 -4.36 22.61
N LEU A 161 -11.42 -3.64 21.60
CA LEU A 161 -12.20 -2.42 21.81
C LEU A 161 -13.68 -2.66 22.05
N LYS A 162 -14.24 -3.82 21.65
CA LYS A 162 -15.63 -4.23 21.92
C LYS A 162 -16.71 -3.20 21.58
N SER A 163 -16.42 -2.18 20.78
CA SER A 163 -17.43 -1.21 20.38
C SER A 163 -18.34 -1.85 19.34
N ALA A 164 -19.65 -1.73 19.53
CA ALA A 164 -20.64 -2.10 18.53
C ALA A 164 -20.46 -1.34 17.19
N GLU A 165 -19.71 -0.24 17.23
CA GLU A 165 -19.42 0.61 16.07
C GLU A 165 -18.27 0.08 15.21
N ILE A 166 -17.46 -0.87 15.71
CA ILE A 166 -16.30 -1.42 15.00
C ILE A 166 -16.73 -2.70 14.28
N THR A 167 -16.96 -2.61 12.97
CA THR A 167 -17.31 -3.76 12.13
C THR A 167 -16.11 -4.19 11.28
N GLY A 168 -15.99 -5.50 11.04
CA GLY A 168 -14.95 -6.03 10.16
C GLY A 168 -15.25 -5.70 8.70
N ARG A 169 -14.20 -5.47 7.91
CA ARG A 169 -14.32 -5.30 6.46
C ARG A 169 -14.93 -6.56 5.83
N GLN A 170 -15.89 -6.35 4.93
CA GLN A 170 -16.50 -7.44 4.18
C GLN A 170 -15.49 -8.05 3.19
N PRO A 171 -15.40 -9.38 3.08
CA PRO A 171 -14.49 -10.02 2.12
C PRO A 171 -14.84 -9.66 0.68
N LEU A 172 -13.83 -9.31 -0.14
CA LEU A 172 -14.03 -8.97 -1.55
C LEU A 172 -14.82 -10.06 -2.30
N ARG A 173 -14.52 -11.34 -2.08
CA ARG A 173 -15.22 -12.47 -2.71
C ARG A 173 -16.74 -12.46 -2.46
N LEU A 174 -17.17 -11.99 -1.28
CA LEU A 174 -18.59 -11.87 -0.97
C LEU A 174 -19.25 -10.73 -1.74
N ILE A 175 -18.52 -9.62 -1.92
CA ILE A 175 -18.96 -8.47 -2.72
C ILE A 175 -19.09 -8.87 -4.18
N GLU A 176 -18.04 -9.46 -4.76
CA GLU A 176 -18.03 -9.93 -6.15
C GLU A 176 -19.20 -10.88 -6.45
N ARG A 177 -19.45 -11.86 -5.58
CA ARG A 177 -20.50 -12.87 -5.78
C ARG A 177 -21.91 -12.29 -5.77
N ASN A 178 -22.14 -11.24 -4.98
CA ASN A 178 -23.47 -10.67 -4.78
C ASN A 178 -23.65 -9.32 -5.48
N TRP A 179 -22.62 -8.79 -6.12
CA TRP A 179 -22.61 -7.44 -6.70
C TRP A 179 -23.82 -7.18 -7.60
N LYS A 180 -24.06 -8.01 -8.61
CA LYS A 180 -25.20 -7.84 -9.54
C LYS A 180 -26.56 -7.85 -8.83
N LYS A 181 -26.69 -8.60 -7.73
CA LYS A 181 -27.91 -8.64 -6.90
C LYS A 181 -28.08 -7.39 -6.05
N TRP A 182 -26.99 -6.84 -5.52
CA TRP A 182 -27.00 -5.68 -4.63
C TRP A 182 -27.08 -4.36 -5.37
N GLU A 183 -26.43 -4.25 -6.52
CA GLU A 183 -26.47 -3.08 -7.40
C GLU A 183 -27.90 -2.77 -7.85
N HIS A 184 -28.65 -3.80 -8.26
CA HIS A 184 -30.04 -3.69 -8.70
C HIS A 184 -31.06 -3.99 -7.58
N GLY A 185 -30.58 -4.12 -6.33
CA GLY A 185 -31.40 -4.55 -5.21
C GLY A 185 -32.34 -3.44 -4.71
N PRO A 186 -33.62 -3.74 -4.40
CA PRO A 186 -34.60 -2.74 -3.96
C PRO A 186 -34.25 -2.07 -2.62
N LYS A 187 -33.34 -2.67 -1.84
CA LYS A 187 -32.90 -2.18 -0.53
C LYS A 187 -31.71 -1.20 -0.59
N GLY A 188 -31.14 -0.96 -1.78
CA GLY A 188 -30.01 -0.06 -1.92
C GLY A 188 -28.71 -0.57 -1.26
N GLU A 189 -28.60 -1.87 -0.99
CA GLU A 189 -27.39 -2.48 -0.39
C GLU A 189 -26.14 -2.22 -1.26
N GLY A 190 -26.30 -2.16 -2.60
CA GLY A 190 -25.23 -1.77 -3.52
C GLY A 190 -24.64 -0.39 -3.24
N ALA A 191 -25.41 0.55 -2.68
CA ALA A 191 -24.93 1.88 -2.32
C ALA A 191 -23.97 1.89 -1.11
N MET A 192 -24.02 0.87 -0.25
CA MET A 192 -23.01 0.71 0.81
C MET A 192 -21.70 0.16 0.21
N PHE A 193 -21.81 -0.88 -0.63
CA PHE A 193 -20.64 -1.52 -1.22
C PHE A 193 -19.92 -0.66 -2.25
N ILE A 194 -20.64 0.22 -2.96
CA ILE A 194 -20.01 1.16 -3.89
C ILE A 194 -19.07 2.14 -3.18
N GLY A 195 -19.39 2.54 -1.93
CA GLY A 195 -18.48 3.35 -1.12
C GLY A 195 -17.16 2.64 -0.87
N LEU A 196 -17.24 1.39 -0.38
CA LEU A 196 -16.07 0.54 -0.12
C LEU A 196 -15.24 0.24 -1.38
N ILE A 197 -15.91 0.01 -2.52
CA ILE A 197 -15.27 -0.19 -3.81
C ILE A 197 -14.53 1.09 -4.21
N ALA A 198 -15.19 2.25 -4.14
CA ALA A 198 -14.59 3.52 -4.53
C ALA A 198 -13.40 3.91 -3.64
N GLU A 199 -13.49 3.69 -2.33
CA GLU A 199 -12.37 3.85 -1.39
C GLU A 199 -11.17 2.98 -1.80
N THR A 200 -11.42 1.71 -2.15
CA THR A 200 -10.38 0.78 -2.59
C THR A 200 -9.80 1.20 -3.95
N VAL A 201 -10.65 1.55 -4.92
CA VAL A 201 -10.23 2.07 -6.24
C VAL A 201 -9.33 3.29 -6.10
N VAL A 202 -9.74 4.28 -5.31
CA VAL A 202 -8.96 5.51 -5.10
C VAL A 202 -7.64 5.21 -4.42
N ARG A 203 -7.67 4.44 -3.33
CA ARG A 203 -6.44 4.07 -2.60
C ARG A 203 -5.44 3.35 -3.49
N GLU A 204 -5.90 2.35 -4.26
CA GLU A 204 -5.00 1.51 -5.06
C GLU A 204 -4.54 2.21 -6.35
N LEU A 205 -5.36 3.12 -6.90
CA LEU A 205 -4.95 4.07 -7.96
C LEU A 205 -3.78 4.94 -7.48
N LEU A 206 -3.89 5.53 -6.29
CA LEU A 206 -2.84 6.38 -5.71
C LEU A 206 -1.60 5.59 -5.29
N ASN A 207 -1.76 4.39 -4.72
CA ASN A 207 -0.64 3.47 -4.46
C ASN A 207 0.13 3.13 -5.72
N ARG A 208 -0.58 2.88 -6.83
CA ARG A 208 0.05 2.59 -8.13
C ARG A 208 0.81 3.81 -8.64
N ALA A 209 0.19 4.99 -8.62
CA ALA A 209 0.81 6.23 -9.07
C ALA A 209 2.09 6.56 -8.27
N THR A 210 2.02 6.49 -6.93
CA THR A 210 3.15 6.77 -6.04
C THR A 210 4.28 5.76 -6.19
N SER A 211 3.96 4.47 -6.28
CA SER A 211 4.96 3.39 -6.40
C SER A 211 5.70 3.42 -7.73
N ASN A 212 5.01 3.78 -8.82
CA ASN A 212 5.60 3.82 -10.15
C ASN A 212 6.36 5.14 -10.44
N GLN A 213 5.98 6.26 -9.81
CA GLN A 213 6.55 7.59 -10.12
C GLN A 213 7.29 8.29 -8.98
N LYS A 214 7.37 7.69 -7.78
CA LYS A 214 8.05 8.25 -6.59
C LYS A 214 7.61 9.68 -6.24
N LEU A 215 6.29 9.89 -6.13
CA LEU A 215 5.66 11.21 -5.96
C LEU A 215 5.91 11.91 -4.61
N GLY A 216 6.88 11.48 -3.80
CA GLY A 216 7.20 12.14 -2.52
C GLY A 216 6.20 11.91 -1.38
N PHE A 217 5.19 11.06 -1.58
CA PHE A 217 4.27 10.61 -0.54
C PHE A 217 3.96 9.12 -0.66
N VAL A 218 3.42 8.55 0.42
CA VAL A 218 2.88 7.18 0.47
C VAL A 218 1.46 7.17 0.99
N ILE A 219 0.69 6.18 0.53
CA ILE A 219 -0.66 5.92 1.00
C ILE A 219 -0.62 4.73 1.96
N LEU A 220 -1.18 4.90 3.15
CA LEU A 220 -1.31 3.87 4.16
C LEU A 220 -2.79 3.59 4.42
N ARG A 221 -3.13 2.32 4.63
CA ARG A 221 -4.51 1.93 4.96
C ARG A 221 -4.87 2.41 6.35
N ALA A 222 -6.10 2.86 6.51
CA ALA A 222 -6.68 2.99 7.84
C ALA A 222 -6.95 1.59 8.40
N ASN A 223 -6.57 1.36 9.65
CA ASN A 223 -7.03 0.22 10.42
C ASN A 223 -8.50 0.42 10.84
N THR A 224 -9.10 -0.60 11.43
CA THR A 224 -10.53 -0.60 11.77
C THR A 224 -10.89 0.49 12.80
N VAL A 225 -9.96 0.89 13.67
CA VAL A 225 -10.18 1.96 14.65
C VAL A 225 -10.14 3.32 13.98
N GLU A 226 -9.17 3.54 13.12
CA GLU A 226 -9.04 4.76 12.34
C GLU A 226 -10.31 5.00 11.48
N ASP A 227 -10.81 3.96 10.82
CA ASP A 227 -12.04 4.00 10.03
C ASP A 227 -13.30 4.18 10.90
N SER A 228 -13.47 3.33 11.94
CA SER A 228 -14.71 3.32 12.73
C SER A 228 -14.81 4.44 13.74
N ILE A 229 -13.70 4.87 14.35
CA ILE A 229 -13.67 5.89 15.42
C ILE A 229 -13.20 7.24 14.87
N TYR A 230 -12.07 7.26 14.15
CA TYR A 230 -11.50 8.51 13.65
C TYR A 230 -12.02 8.93 12.27
N LYS A 231 -12.88 8.12 11.64
CA LYS A 231 -13.65 8.44 10.43
C LYS A 231 -12.76 8.94 9.28
N TYR A 232 -11.77 8.14 8.92
CA TYR A 232 -11.05 8.27 7.66
C TYR A 232 -10.66 6.90 7.08
N ASP A 233 -10.65 6.78 5.76
CA ASP A 233 -10.56 5.50 5.05
C ASP A 233 -9.10 5.09 4.76
N PHE A 234 -8.21 6.08 4.61
CA PHE A 234 -6.77 5.91 4.46
C PHE A 234 -6.02 7.18 4.89
N LYS A 235 -4.69 7.11 4.99
CA LYS A 235 -3.84 8.25 5.36
C LYS A 235 -2.68 8.43 4.38
N ILE A 236 -2.31 9.69 4.18
CA ILE A 236 -1.19 10.10 3.34
C ILE A 236 -0.06 10.54 4.24
N ARG A 237 1.15 10.06 3.96
CA ARG A 237 2.36 10.51 4.62
C ARG A 237 3.28 11.12 3.58
N VAL A 238 3.59 12.41 3.74
CA VAL A 238 4.50 13.14 2.87
C VAL A 238 5.92 13.01 3.41
N TYR A 239 6.88 12.69 2.54
CA TYR A 239 8.29 12.68 2.91
C TYR A 239 8.84 14.10 2.86
N GLN A 240 8.92 14.77 4.01
CA GLN A 240 9.70 15.99 4.13
C GLN A 240 11.19 15.65 4.07
N LYS A 241 11.84 15.89 2.93
CA LYS A 241 13.31 15.87 2.85
C LYS A 241 13.84 17.11 3.55
N ASN A 242 14.23 17.00 4.81
CA ASN A 242 15.00 18.04 5.49
C ASN A 242 16.38 18.15 4.81
N ARG A 243 16.51 19.04 3.82
CA ARG A 243 17.79 19.48 3.27
C ARG A 243 18.39 20.53 4.20
N GLY A 244 18.97 20.07 5.31
CA GLY A 244 19.72 20.94 6.23
C GLY A 244 20.54 20.13 7.22
N VAL A 245 21.84 20.43 7.32
CA VAL A 245 22.68 19.97 8.42
C VAL A 245 22.24 20.74 9.66
N LYS A 246 21.44 20.13 10.54
CA LYS A 246 21.27 20.65 11.89
C LYS A 246 22.55 20.32 12.66
N ILE A 247 23.40 21.32 12.88
CA ILE A 247 24.50 21.22 13.84
C ILE A 247 23.84 21.04 15.22
N LYS A 248 23.97 19.83 15.78
CA LYS A 248 23.39 19.47 17.08
C LYS A 248 23.99 20.36 18.18
N GLN A 249 23.17 21.18 18.82
CA GLN A 249 23.32 21.49 20.23
C GLN A 249 22.04 21.01 20.93
N GLY A 250 22.18 19.97 21.74
CA GLY A 250 21.11 19.40 22.57
C GLY A 250 20.49 18.13 22.02
N ASP A 251 20.48 17.08 22.85
CA ASP A 251 19.88 15.77 22.61
C ASP A 251 18.37 15.87 22.37
N THR A 252 17.99 16.17 21.13
CA THR A 252 16.63 15.95 20.64
C THR A 252 16.68 14.95 19.51
N GLU A 253 16.03 13.81 19.77
CA GLU A 253 15.80 12.71 18.84
C GLU A 253 15.49 13.22 17.44
N HIS A 254 16.15 12.62 16.45
CA HIS A 254 15.95 12.90 15.03
C HIS A 254 14.59 12.39 14.57
N GLY A 255 13.52 13.08 14.97
CA GLY A 255 12.18 12.88 14.44
C GLY A 255 12.00 13.70 13.18
N VAL A 256 12.08 13.07 12.00
CA VAL A 256 11.34 13.56 10.83
C VAL A 256 9.91 13.78 11.31
N LYS A 257 9.42 15.03 11.35
CA LYS A 257 8.02 15.30 11.68
C LYS A 257 7.20 14.70 10.53
N LYS A 258 6.76 13.45 10.69
CA LYS A 258 5.96 12.72 9.73
C LYS A 258 4.57 13.36 9.75
N SER A 259 4.36 14.42 8.96
CA SER A 259 3.03 14.98 8.84
C SER A 259 2.14 14.00 8.09
N GLY A 260 1.01 13.63 8.71
CA GLY A 260 0.07 12.64 8.21
C GLY A 260 -1.29 13.27 8.02
N THR A 261 -1.93 13.04 6.87
CA THR A 261 -3.29 13.53 6.60
C THR A 261 -4.23 12.36 6.38
N GLY A 262 -5.26 12.24 7.22
CA GLY A 262 -6.35 11.28 7.03
C GLY A 262 -7.26 11.72 5.89
N ILE A 263 -7.71 10.79 5.06
CA ILE A 263 -8.63 11.04 3.95
C ILE A 263 -9.92 10.29 4.22
N GLN A 264 -11.02 11.02 4.37
CA GLN A 264 -12.37 10.48 4.30
C GLN A 264 -12.92 10.72 2.90
N PHE A 265 -13.16 9.63 2.19
CA PHE A 265 -13.78 9.60 0.89
C PHE A 265 -15.32 9.51 0.99
N GLY A 266 -16.03 9.94 -0.05
CA GLY A 266 -17.47 9.76 -0.12
C GLY A 266 -18.07 9.97 -1.50
N LEU A 267 -18.96 9.06 -1.90
CA LEU A 267 -19.83 9.22 -3.08
C LEU A 267 -21.15 9.84 -2.63
N VAL A 268 -21.19 11.15 -2.46
CA VAL A 268 -22.33 11.81 -1.82
C VAL A 268 -22.79 13.06 -2.54
N LYS A 269 -24.12 13.24 -2.58
CA LYS A 269 -24.75 14.52 -2.95
C LYS A 269 -24.36 15.61 -1.94
N PRO A 270 -24.37 16.90 -2.31
CA PRO A 270 -23.82 17.98 -1.48
C PRO A 270 -24.45 18.08 -0.09
N ARG A 271 -25.74 17.75 0.03
CA ARG A 271 -26.46 17.74 1.32
C ARG A 271 -25.88 16.76 2.34
N TYR A 272 -25.39 15.60 1.89
CA TYR A 272 -24.80 14.57 2.76
C TYR A 272 -23.32 14.85 3.05
N ALA A 273 -22.64 15.58 2.16
CA ALA A 273 -21.28 16.07 2.41
C ALA A 273 -21.23 16.95 3.67
N ARG A 274 -22.23 17.83 3.88
CA ARG A 274 -22.33 18.64 5.11
C ARG A 274 -22.42 17.80 6.38
N LYS A 275 -23.19 16.71 6.36
CA LYS A 275 -23.31 15.79 7.50
C LYS A 275 -21.97 15.10 7.78
N LYS A 276 -21.28 14.60 6.75
CA LYS A 276 -19.93 14.02 6.89
C LYS A 276 -18.92 15.04 7.42
N ALA A 277 -18.94 16.27 6.91
CA ALA A 277 -18.06 17.34 7.38
C ALA A 277 -18.28 17.66 8.86
N ARG A 278 -19.55 17.68 9.33
CA ARG A 278 -19.86 17.86 10.75
C ARG A 278 -19.29 16.75 11.61
N ILE A 279 -19.47 15.49 11.20
CA ILE A 279 -18.92 14.32 11.92
C ILE A 279 -17.39 14.41 12.00
N ILE A 280 -16.71 14.80 10.93
CA ILE A 280 -15.26 14.99 10.93
C ILE A 280 -14.86 16.13 11.89
N GLY A 281 -15.60 17.23 11.91
CA GLY A 281 -15.38 18.32 12.87
C GLY A 281 -15.51 17.86 14.32
N GLU A 282 -16.58 17.10 14.63
CA GLU A 282 -16.80 16.51 15.96
C GLU A 282 -15.66 15.55 16.35
N VAL A 283 -15.14 14.74 15.41
CA VAL A 283 -14.00 13.85 15.65
C VAL A 283 -12.71 14.64 15.91
N LYS A 284 -12.42 15.66 15.09
CA LYS A 284 -11.23 16.52 15.28
C LYS A 284 -11.24 17.24 16.62
N GLU A 285 -12.41 17.68 17.07
CA GLU A 285 -12.56 18.31 18.38
C GLU A 285 -12.40 17.29 19.52
N LYS A 286 -13.09 16.15 19.43
CA LYS A 286 -13.08 15.10 20.47
C LYS A 286 -11.71 14.45 20.66
N PHE A 287 -10.92 14.33 19.58
CA PHE A 287 -9.66 13.58 19.58
C PHE A 287 -8.44 14.44 19.24
N ARG A 288 -8.52 15.78 19.34
CA ARG A 288 -7.46 16.73 18.91
C ARG A 288 -6.03 16.27 19.21
N ASP A 289 -5.73 15.91 20.46
CA ASP A 289 -4.37 15.55 20.89
C ASP A 289 -4.04 14.05 20.76
N LYS A 290 -5.01 13.25 20.30
CA LYS A 290 -4.93 11.79 20.18
C LYS A 290 -5.07 11.29 18.75
N LEU A 291 -5.32 12.19 17.80
CA LEU A 291 -5.41 11.82 16.39
C LEU A 291 -4.02 11.38 15.89
N PRO A 292 -3.93 10.25 15.19
CA PRO A 292 -2.68 9.77 14.61
C PRO A 292 -2.32 10.50 13.29
N VAL A 293 -3.05 11.56 12.96
CA VAL A 293 -2.90 12.41 11.77
C VAL A 293 -3.06 13.87 12.17
N ASP A 294 -2.38 14.78 11.48
CA ASP A 294 -2.45 16.23 11.74
C ASP A 294 -3.80 16.81 11.32
N ASP A 295 -4.38 16.25 10.26
CA ASP A 295 -5.67 16.69 9.75
C ASP A 295 -6.45 15.56 9.06
N ILE A 296 -7.75 15.77 8.88
CA ILE A 296 -8.65 14.87 8.13
C ILE A 296 -9.33 15.66 7.01
N LEU A 297 -9.08 15.28 5.76
CA LEU A 297 -9.70 15.86 4.58
C LEU A 297 -10.91 15.05 4.15
N LEU A 298 -12.04 15.73 3.92
CA LEU A 298 -13.22 15.14 3.29
C LEU A 298 -13.17 15.39 1.80
N ILE A 299 -13.12 14.32 1.01
CA ILE A 299 -13.15 14.39 -0.45
C ILE A 299 -14.40 13.68 -0.94
N THR A 300 -15.24 14.41 -1.68
CA THR A 300 -16.51 13.87 -2.17
C THR A 300 -16.63 13.98 -3.68
N PHE A 301 -17.04 12.89 -4.32
CA PHE A 301 -17.26 12.84 -5.76
C PHE A 301 -18.73 12.55 -6.07
N GLN A 302 -19.19 13.07 -7.21
CA GLN A 302 -20.50 12.79 -7.77
C GLN A 302 -20.33 12.16 -9.13
N THR A 303 -20.07 10.85 -9.14
CA THR A 303 -19.84 10.08 -10.36
C THR A 303 -20.38 8.66 -10.19
N ASP A 304 -20.83 8.07 -11.29
CA ASP A 304 -21.22 6.67 -11.39
C ASP A 304 -20.07 5.77 -11.88
N GLU A 305 -18.92 6.36 -12.22
CA GLU A 305 -17.80 5.67 -12.86
C GLU A 305 -17.25 4.53 -12.02
N PHE A 306 -17.26 4.63 -10.68
CA PHE A 306 -16.78 3.56 -9.81
C PHE A 306 -17.58 2.26 -9.98
N GLY A 307 -18.90 2.37 -10.16
CA GLY A 307 -19.78 1.21 -10.32
C GLY A 307 -19.61 0.60 -11.70
N ARG A 308 -19.58 1.45 -12.74
CA ARG A 308 -19.32 1.04 -14.12
C ARG A 308 -17.96 0.35 -14.27
N ALA A 309 -16.92 0.94 -13.70
CA ALA A 309 -15.56 0.39 -13.71
C ALA A 309 -15.47 -0.96 -13.00
N PHE A 310 -16.18 -1.14 -11.88
CA PHE A 310 -16.22 -2.42 -11.18
C PHE A 310 -16.97 -3.50 -11.97
N ASN A 311 -18.09 -3.15 -12.61
CA ASN A 311 -18.81 -4.05 -13.52
C ASN A 311 -17.93 -4.49 -14.68
N GLU A 312 -17.29 -3.54 -15.36
CA GLU A 312 -16.42 -3.83 -16.50
C GLU A 312 -15.24 -4.73 -16.10
N TRP A 313 -14.65 -4.48 -14.92
CA TRP A 313 -13.59 -5.33 -14.38
C TRP A 313 -14.06 -6.76 -14.11
N LEU A 314 -15.26 -6.94 -13.56
CA LEU A 314 -15.84 -8.27 -13.34
C LEU A 314 -16.17 -8.98 -14.67
N ASP A 315 -16.79 -8.27 -15.61
CA ASP A 315 -17.21 -8.83 -16.89
C ASP A 315 -16.01 -9.21 -17.79
N LEU A 316 -14.86 -8.54 -17.63
CA LEU A 316 -13.59 -8.89 -18.30
C LEU A 316 -12.74 -9.94 -17.57
N ASP A 317 -13.35 -10.64 -16.61
CA ASP A 317 -12.72 -11.66 -15.78
C ASP A 317 -11.47 -11.13 -15.08
N LYS A 318 -11.67 -10.03 -14.35
CA LYS A 318 -10.73 -9.45 -13.39
C LYS A 318 -9.32 -9.23 -13.98
N PRO A 319 -9.21 -8.40 -15.04
CA PRO A 319 -7.91 -8.10 -15.62
C PRO A 319 -7.00 -7.38 -14.60
N PRO A 320 -5.67 -7.54 -14.75
CA PRO A 320 -4.68 -6.78 -13.97
C PRO A 320 -4.85 -5.28 -14.12
N GLY A 321 -4.63 -4.52 -13.05
CA GLY A 321 -4.85 -3.09 -12.93
C GLY A 321 -6.10 -2.71 -12.12
N GLY A 322 -6.85 -3.70 -11.61
CA GLY A 322 -8.08 -3.50 -10.86
C GLY A 322 -9.19 -2.77 -11.64
N PRO A 323 -10.30 -2.41 -10.99
CA PRO A 323 -11.35 -1.57 -11.56
C PRO A 323 -10.86 -0.16 -11.92
N GLU A 324 -9.89 0.37 -11.18
CA GLU A 324 -9.37 1.72 -11.39
C GLU A 324 -8.80 1.93 -12.81
N GLN A 325 -8.43 0.88 -13.53
CA GLN A 325 -7.99 1.00 -14.93
C GLN A 325 -9.10 1.53 -15.85
N PHE A 326 -10.37 1.24 -15.53
CA PHE A 326 -11.56 1.63 -16.32
C PHE A 326 -12.14 3.00 -15.94
N LEU A 327 -11.58 3.68 -14.93
CA LEU A 327 -11.96 5.08 -14.69
C LEU A 327 -11.48 5.98 -15.82
N SER A 328 -12.28 6.99 -16.14
CA SER A 328 -11.88 8.02 -17.10
C SER A 328 -10.59 8.70 -16.63
N ARG A 329 -9.77 9.11 -17.60
CA ARG A 329 -8.55 9.85 -17.34
C ARG A 329 -8.82 11.12 -16.52
N ASN A 330 -9.89 11.85 -16.82
CA ASN A 330 -10.24 13.08 -16.13
C ASN A 330 -10.51 12.83 -14.64
N LEU A 331 -11.30 11.79 -14.32
CA LEU A 331 -11.59 11.43 -12.93
C LEU A 331 -10.32 10.99 -12.18
N LYS A 332 -9.42 10.21 -12.82
CA LYS A 332 -8.13 9.83 -12.23
C LYS A 332 -7.29 11.06 -11.85
N ILE A 333 -7.24 12.06 -12.72
CA ILE A 333 -6.52 13.33 -12.48
C ILE A 333 -7.19 14.13 -11.36
N GLU A 334 -8.52 14.23 -11.37
CA GLU A 334 -9.27 14.94 -10.34
C GLU A 334 -9.04 14.32 -8.95
N ILE A 335 -9.09 12.98 -8.86
CA ILE A 335 -8.75 12.24 -7.64
C ILE A 335 -7.35 12.58 -7.17
N LEU A 336 -6.35 12.48 -8.04
CA LEU A 336 -4.96 12.78 -7.68
C LEU A 336 -4.82 14.21 -7.15
N LYS A 337 -5.31 15.21 -7.91
CA LYS A 337 -5.23 16.63 -7.52
C LYS A 337 -5.98 16.92 -6.23
N ALA A 338 -7.18 16.36 -6.04
CA ALA A 338 -7.97 16.57 -4.83
C ALA A 338 -7.29 16.00 -3.59
N VAL A 339 -6.68 14.82 -3.73
CA VAL A 339 -6.06 14.10 -2.63
C VAL A 339 -4.71 14.70 -2.23
N THR A 340 -3.96 15.27 -3.18
CA THR A 340 -2.65 15.87 -2.92
C THR A 340 -2.69 17.38 -2.73
N LYS A 341 -3.88 18.00 -2.81
CA LYS A 341 -4.07 19.43 -2.65
C LYS A 341 -3.46 19.90 -1.33
N ASP A 342 -2.61 20.93 -1.41
CA ASP A 342 -1.92 21.55 -0.26
C ASP A 342 -0.98 20.58 0.51
N LEU A 343 -0.75 19.37 -0.01
CA LEU A 343 0.16 18.37 0.56
C LEU A 343 1.41 18.18 -0.28
N VAL A 344 1.24 18.02 -1.61
CA VAL A 344 2.31 17.80 -2.58
C VAL A 344 1.96 18.46 -3.90
N GLU A 345 2.87 19.26 -4.43
CA GLU A 345 2.77 19.79 -5.79
C GLU A 345 3.11 18.70 -6.80
N ILE A 346 2.19 18.45 -7.73
CA ILE A 346 2.38 17.51 -8.85
C ILE A 346 2.28 18.30 -10.13
N SER A 347 3.36 18.32 -10.90
CA SER A 347 3.42 19.03 -12.19
C SER A 347 2.54 18.36 -13.25
N ASP A 348 2.06 19.12 -14.22
CA ASP A 348 1.27 18.56 -15.33
C ASP A 348 2.07 17.50 -16.13
N LYS A 349 3.39 17.65 -16.22
CA LYS A 349 4.27 16.64 -16.84
C LYS A 349 4.26 15.31 -16.07
N GLU A 350 4.26 15.36 -14.74
CA GLU A 350 4.12 14.16 -13.91
C GLU A 350 2.73 13.56 -14.08
N ILE A 351 1.67 14.37 -14.14
CA ILE A 351 0.30 13.92 -14.39
C ILE A 351 0.20 13.20 -15.74
N GLU A 352 0.75 13.76 -16.81
CA GLU A 352 0.79 13.12 -18.13
C GLU A 352 1.58 11.81 -18.13
N LYS A 353 2.62 11.69 -17.29
CA LYS A 353 3.39 10.45 -17.15
C LYS A 353 2.62 9.38 -16.35
N ILE A 354 1.87 9.78 -15.33
CA ILE A 354 1.05 8.87 -14.51
C ILE A 354 -0.18 8.40 -15.30
N PHE A 355 -0.85 9.34 -15.96
CA PHE A 355 -2.08 9.14 -16.71
C PHE A 355 -1.89 9.66 -18.14
N PRO A 356 -1.22 8.89 -19.01
CA PRO A 356 -1.03 9.28 -20.41
C PRO A 356 -2.39 9.44 -21.09
N LYS A 357 -2.47 10.33 -22.08
CA LYS A 357 -3.64 10.44 -22.94
C LYS A 357 -3.82 9.11 -23.67
N GLU A 358 -5.05 8.61 -23.69
CA GLU A 358 -5.39 7.45 -24.53
C GLU A 358 -5.11 7.85 -25.98
N GLY A 359 -4.34 7.02 -26.69
CA GLY A 359 -3.99 7.27 -28.08
C GLY A 359 -5.25 7.35 -28.93
N VAL A 360 -5.37 8.42 -29.70
CA VAL A 360 -6.34 8.56 -30.81
C VAL A 360 -5.99 7.54 -31.90
#